data_AF-A0A9D5D5V9-F1
#
_entry.id   AF-A0A9D5D5V9-F1
#
_cell.length_a   1.000
_cell.length_b   1.000
_cell.length_c   1.000
_cell.angle_alpha   90.00
_cell.angle_beta   90.00
_cell.angle_gamma   90.00
#
_symmetry.space_group_name_H-M   'P 1'
#
loop_
_entity.id
_entity.type
_entity.pdbx_description
1 polymer ?
#
loop_
_entity_poly.entity_id
_entity_poly.type
_entity_poly.pdbx_seq_one_letter_code
_entity_poly.pdbx_strand_id
1 'polypeptide(L)'
;MAALWRRARLVFHPTLLENPRLFSSGLSRTEAASANEDEVVGSPLSPGDDLRSRIFRLRLPKRSATAALERWVSEGNNVTASELRRIARDLKRSQRYKHALEISEWMKSHQEFELSDSDYAMRIDLITKVFGVNAAEEFFEGLPSTAKSCDVYTALLHSYAATKMVDKAESLFERIMESNFLLSAVTFNEMMTLYMSTGQLEKVPLVINELKLRNISPDLFTYNLWISASAATLDIDGVQKILNEMAEDTSSNDGWIKYMKLADIYITVGHLVSSDSSLVEAEKKISQREWITYDFLIILYTGLGNIERIGEIWRSLQKTSQKMTSRNYLCILSSYLMLGQMKDAGVVINQWKESKALDFDVSSCKRLYNAFLKAGCSGEAETLLQLMRKRNFDLD
;
A
#
# COMPACT_ATOMS: atom_id res chain seq x y z
N MET A 1 -19.79 -17.42 7.08
CA MET A 1 -19.71 -16.28 6.13
C MET A 1 -19.21 -15.00 6.78
N ALA A 2 -19.92 -14.36 7.72
CA ALA A 2 -19.40 -13.16 8.43
C ALA A 2 -18.09 -13.41 9.23
N ALA A 3 -17.92 -14.62 9.79
CA ALA A 3 -16.70 -15.02 10.49
C ALA A 3 -15.49 -15.26 9.55
N LEU A 4 -15.75 -15.73 8.32
CA LEU A 4 -14.73 -15.91 7.27
C LEU A 4 -14.21 -14.54 6.79
N TRP A 5 -15.11 -13.57 6.65
CA TRP A 5 -14.75 -12.18 6.29
C TRP A 5 -14.06 -11.40 7.42
N ARG A 6 -14.42 -11.63 8.69
CA ARG A 6 -13.64 -11.09 9.83
C ARG A 6 -12.19 -11.59 9.84
N ARG A 7 -11.93 -12.82 9.35
CA ARG A 7 -10.57 -13.36 9.15
C ARG A 7 -9.87 -12.78 7.92
N ALA A 8 -10.59 -12.56 6.81
CA ALA A 8 -10.09 -11.90 5.58
C ALA A 8 -9.56 -10.48 5.82
N ARG A 9 -10.26 -9.73 6.69
CA ARG A 9 -10.01 -8.33 7.09
C ARG A 9 -8.63 -8.09 7.72
N LEU A 10 -7.90 -9.14 8.08
CA LEU A 10 -6.54 -9.07 8.64
C LEU A 10 -5.43 -9.19 7.59
N VAL A 11 -5.73 -9.66 6.38
CA VAL A 11 -4.70 -10.04 5.40
C VAL A 11 -4.76 -9.24 4.10
N PHE A 12 -5.95 -8.88 3.63
CA PHE A 12 -6.13 -7.98 2.50
C PHE A 12 -6.22 -6.52 2.98
N HIS A 13 -5.10 -5.97 3.44
CA HIS A 13 -4.97 -4.53 3.65
C HIS A 13 -4.68 -3.87 2.28
N PRO A 14 -5.31 -2.73 1.93
CA PRO A 14 -5.13 -2.04 0.64
C PRO A 14 -3.68 -1.63 0.30
N THR A 15 -2.74 -1.79 1.23
CA THR A 15 -1.30 -1.53 1.02
C THR A 15 -0.66 -2.45 -0.01
N LEU A 16 -1.26 -3.59 -0.34
CA LEU A 16 -0.77 -4.43 -1.46
C LEU A 16 -0.97 -3.72 -2.81
N LEU A 17 -1.98 -2.85 -2.93
CA LEU A 17 -2.28 -2.07 -4.14
C LEU A 17 -1.57 -0.69 -4.18
N GLU A 18 -0.98 -0.24 -3.07
CA GLU A 18 -0.36 1.08 -2.93
C GLU A 18 1.03 1.22 -3.62
N ASN A 19 1.49 0.26 -4.44
CA ASN A 19 2.81 0.36 -5.04
C ASN A 19 2.77 1.18 -6.37
N PRO A 20 3.18 2.47 -6.38
CA PRO A 20 3.02 3.35 -7.56
C PRO A 20 4.05 3.03 -8.66
N ARG A 21 4.92 2.03 -8.45
CA ARG A 21 5.97 1.63 -9.40
C ARG A 21 5.47 0.82 -10.59
N LEU A 22 4.17 0.54 -10.68
CA LEU A 22 3.60 -0.27 -11.75
C LEU A 22 3.30 0.51 -13.05
N PHE A 23 3.54 1.83 -13.11
CA PHE A 23 3.22 2.66 -14.28
C PHE A 23 4.41 3.41 -14.91
N SER A 24 5.66 3.17 -14.51
CA SER A 24 6.82 3.71 -15.23
C SER A 24 7.62 2.59 -15.89
N SER A 25 7.25 2.24 -17.12
CA SER A 25 8.12 1.47 -18.01
C SER A 25 9.11 2.40 -18.71
N GLY A 26 10.40 2.12 -18.53
CA GLY A 26 11.46 2.34 -19.52
C GLY A 26 11.77 3.78 -19.94
N LEU A 27 12.84 4.34 -19.39
CA LEU A 27 13.68 5.29 -20.12
C LEU A 27 15.15 4.87 -20.01
N SER A 28 15.70 4.62 -21.19
CA SER A 28 17.07 4.31 -21.55
C SER A 28 18.09 5.24 -20.89
N ARG A 29 19.16 4.67 -20.34
CA ARG A 29 20.42 5.39 -20.09
C ARG A 29 21.20 5.45 -21.40
N THR A 30 21.22 6.61 -22.04
CA THR A 30 22.25 7.01 -23.01
C THR A 30 23.18 8.02 -22.36
N GLU A 31 24.44 7.93 -22.76
CA GLU A 31 25.63 8.60 -22.26
C GLU A 31 25.60 10.14 -22.41
N ALA A 32 26.32 10.84 -21.53
CA ALA A 32 27.23 11.92 -21.95
C ALA A 32 28.12 12.34 -20.76
N ALA A 33 29.43 12.18 -20.94
CA ALA A 33 30.47 12.75 -20.12
C ALA A 33 31.09 13.95 -20.86
N SER A 34 31.16 15.10 -20.20
CA SER A 34 32.07 16.26 -20.44
C SER A 34 31.59 17.39 -19.51
N ALA A 35 32.38 18.29 -18.92
CA ALA A 35 33.82 18.52 -18.84
C ALA A 35 34.09 19.43 -17.61
N ASN A 36 35.33 19.39 -17.11
CA ASN A 36 36.16 20.44 -16.47
C ASN A 36 35.60 21.21 -15.26
N GLU A 37 36.15 21.00 -14.06
CA GLU A 37 37.35 21.64 -13.49
C GLU A 37 37.14 23.13 -13.19
N ASP A 38 36.81 23.41 -11.92
CA ASP A 38 37.28 24.59 -11.20
C ASP A 38 37.63 24.15 -9.77
N GLU A 39 38.93 24.24 -9.44
CA GLU A 39 39.48 24.05 -8.09
C GLU A 39 39.10 25.25 -7.21
N VAL A 40 38.37 24.98 -6.12
CA VAL A 40 38.55 25.72 -4.86
C VAL A 40 38.62 24.70 -3.74
N VAL A 41 39.80 24.66 -3.09
CA VAL A 41 40.22 23.70 -2.07
C VAL A 41 39.32 23.78 -0.83
N GLY A 42 38.48 22.76 -0.65
CA GLY A 42 37.92 22.32 0.62
C GLY A 42 38.34 20.87 0.85
N SER A 43 38.75 20.54 2.07
CA SER A 43 39.32 19.25 2.49
C SER A 43 38.56 18.02 1.95
N PRO A 44 39.23 16.91 1.63
CA PRO A 44 38.57 15.76 0.99
C PRO A 44 37.58 15.10 1.97
N LEU A 45 36.28 15.32 1.73
CA LEU A 45 35.20 14.51 2.28
C LEU A 45 35.48 13.03 1.93
N SER A 46 35.49 12.17 2.95
CA SER A 46 35.61 10.72 2.76
C SER A 46 34.50 10.24 1.79
N PRO A 47 34.81 9.41 0.78
CA PRO A 47 33.81 8.95 -0.17
C PRO A 47 32.75 8.12 0.57
N GLY A 48 31.58 8.72 0.79
CA GLY A 48 30.45 8.11 1.52
C GLY A 48 30.08 8.78 2.85
N ASP A 49 30.56 9.98 3.13
CA ASP A 49 30.17 10.78 4.29
C ASP A 49 29.17 11.89 3.92
N ASP A 50 27.93 11.50 3.57
CA ASP A 50 26.82 12.43 3.37
C ASP A 50 25.82 12.39 4.55
N LEU A 51 25.01 13.46 4.68
CA LEU A 51 24.04 13.60 5.78
C LEU A 51 23.09 12.40 5.86
N ARG A 52 22.62 11.93 4.71
CA ARG A 52 21.76 10.76 4.60
C ARG A 52 22.43 9.53 5.23
N SER A 53 23.67 9.24 4.85
CA SER A 53 24.43 8.09 5.31
C SER A 53 24.67 8.16 6.82
N ARG A 54 24.99 9.33 7.36
CA ARG A 54 25.13 9.54 8.80
C ARG A 54 23.84 9.27 9.57
N ILE A 55 22.70 9.78 9.10
CA ILE A 55 21.38 9.52 9.70
C ILE A 55 21.00 8.04 9.59
N PHE A 56 21.27 7.41 8.45
CA PHE A 56 20.96 5.99 8.24
C PHE A 56 21.85 5.06 9.09
N ARG A 57 23.09 5.46 9.40
CA ARG A 57 23.99 4.77 10.34
C ARG A 57 23.54 4.80 11.81
N LEU A 58 22.53 5.61 12.17
CA LEU A 58 21.91 5.58 13.50
C LEU A 58 21.15 4.25 13.70
N ARG A 59 21.88 3.16 13.99
CA ARG A 59 21.38 1.78 14.13
C ARG A 59 20.43 1.57 15.31
N LEU A 60 20.39 2.50 16.27
CA LEU A 60 19.53 2.41 17.45
C LEU A 60 18.49 3.55 17.44
N PRO A 61 17.20 3.28 17.72
CA PRO A 61 16.17 4.31 17.92
C PRO A 61 16.42 5.22 19.14
N LYS A 62 17.49 4.97 19.91
CA LYS A 62 17.97 5.79 21.02
C LYS A 62 18.86 6.96 20.58
N ARG A 63 19.48 6.92 19.40
CA ARG A 63 20.29 8.04 18.90
C ARG A 63 19.40 8.96 18.07
N SER A 64 19.44 10.25 18.39
CA SER A 64 18.62 11.29 17.76
C SER A 64 19.15 11.68 16.39
N ALA A 65 18.26 11.74 15.39
CA ALA A 65 18.52 12.34 14.09
C ALA A 65 18.74 13.85 14.21
N THR A 66 18.07 14.52 15.13
CA THR A 66 18.29 15.94 15.50
C THR A 66 19.75 16.17 15.89
N ALA A 67 20.31 15.34 16.78
CA ALA A 67 21.70 15.46 17.19
C ALA A 67 22.70 15.20 16.04
N ALA A 68 22.34 14.36 15.07
CA ALA A 68 23.15 14.15 13.87
C ALA A 68 23.09 15.36 12.92
N LEU A 69 21.92 15.99 12.78
CA LEU A 69 21.73 17.22 12.01
C LEU A 69 22.50 18.41 12.62
N GLU A 70 22.38 18.62 13.93
CA GLU A 70 23.10 19.68 14.64
C GLU A 70 24.62 19.54 14.47
N ARG A 71 25.14 18.30 14.59
CA ARG A 71 26.56 18.03 14.33
C ARG A 71 26.96 18.34 12.90
N TRP A 72 26.15 17.91 11.93
CA TRP A 72 26.40 18.16 10.50
C TRP A 72 26.50 19.66 10.20
N VAL A 73 25.58 20.46 10.76
CA VAL A 73 25.60 21.92 10.61
C VAL A 73 26.77 22.55 11.37
N SER A 74 27.12 22.05 12.57
CA SER A 74 28.27 22.56 13.34
C SER A 74 29.62 22.32 12.66
N GLU A 75 29.70 21.32 11.77
CA GLU A 75 30.86 21.07 10.91
C GLU A 75 30.94 22.04 9.72
N GLY A 76 30.00 22.99 9.59
CA GLY A 76 29.96 23.99 8.53
C GLY A 76 29.23 23.55 7.25
N ASN A 77 28.55 22.40 7.28
CA ASN A 77 27.82 21.89 6.12
C ASN A 77 26.41 22.50 6.05
N ASN A 78 25.99 22.83 4.82
CA ASN A 78 24.63 23.30 4.57
C ASN A 78 23.64 22.13 4.47
N VAL A 79 22.39 22.42 4.82
CA VAL A 79 21.28 21.46 4.73
C VAL A 79 20.13 22.12 3.99
N THR A 80 19.56 21.42 3.02
CA THR A 80 18.42 21.93 2.23
C THR A 80 17.12 21.26 2.64
N ALA A 81 15.99 21.98 2.53
CA ALA A 81 14.66 21.43 2.80
C ALA A 81 14.35 20.21 1.90
N SER A 82 14.79 20.24 0.64
CA SER A 82 14.57 19.16 -0.33
C SER A 82 15.31 17.87 0.08
N GLU A 83 16.54 18.01 0.59
CA GLU A 83 17.31 16.89 1.11
C GLU A 83 16.64 16.28 2.35
N LEU A 84 16.23 17.10 3.32
CA LEU A 84 15.55 16.64 4.53
C LEU A 84 14.23 15.93 4.22
N ARG A 85 13.40 16.50 3.33
CA ARG A 85 12.16 15.87 2.84
C ARG A 85 12.44 14.51 2.19
N ARG A 86 13.54 14.37 1.44
CA ARG A 86 13.93 13.09 0.84
C ARG A 86 14.36 12.07 1.91
N ILE A 87 15.19 12.48 2.87
CA ILE A 87 15.66 11.62 3.96
C ILE A 87 14.46 11.17 4.83
N ALA A 88 13.57 12.08 5.22
CA ALA A 88 12.38 11.78 6.00
C ALA A 88 11.46 10.77 5.28
N ARG A 89 11.23 10.93 3.97
CA ARG A 89 10.46 9.96 3.16
C ARG A 89 11.08 8.57 3.16
N ASP A 90 12.40 8.47 3.03
CA ASP A 90 13.08 7.17 3.00
C ASP A 90 13.16 6.52 4.39
N LEU A 91 13.26 7.31 5.45
CA LEU A 91 13.11 6.83 6.83
C LEU A 91 11.68 6.32 7.07
N LYS A 92 10.65 7.03 6.60
CA LYS A 92 9.25 6.56 6.65
C LYS A 92 9.08 5.23 5.90
N ARG A 93 9.66 5.08 4.70
CA ARG A 93 9.63 3.82 3.92
C ARG A 93 10.33 2.67 4.64
N SER A 94 11.39 2.96 5.39
CA SER A 94 12.10 1.99 6.23
C SER A 94 11.52 1.84 7.64
N GLN A 95 10.32 2.39 7.89
CA GLN A 95 9.60 2.35 9.17
C GLN A 95 10.35 2.99 10.36
N ARG A 96 11.34 3.85 10.08
CA ARG A 96 12.06 4.64 11.09
C ARG A 96 11.32 5.95 11.38
N TYR A 97 10.06 5.82 11.80
CA TYR A 97 9.14 6.95 11.98
C TYR A 97 9.64 7.98 13.01
N LYS A 98 10.27 7.53 14.10
CA LYS A 98 10.85 8.42 15.11
C LYS A 98 11.92 9.35 14.53
N HIS A 99 12.86 8.81 13.77
CA HIS A 99 13.92 9.61 13.13
C HIS A 99 13.35 10.55 12.06
N ALA A 100 12.35 10.09 11.29
CA ALA A 100 11.67 10.96 10.33
C ALA A 100 10.92 12.10 11.03
N LEU A 101 10.30 11.83 12.19
CA LEU A 101 9.61 12.84 12.99
C LEU A 101 10.60 13.87 13.56
N GLU A 102 11.72 13.41 14.12
CA GLU A 102 12.80 14.28 14.61
C GLU A 102 13.32 15.23 13.52
N ILE A 103 13.50 14.74 12.29
CA ILE A 103 13.88 15.59 11.14
C ILE A 103 12.78 16.62 10.84
N SER A 104 11.53 16.18 10.81
CA SER A 104 10.39 17.06 10.56
C SER A 104 10.29 18.14 11.63
N GLU A 105 10.44 17.81 12.92
CA GLU A 105 10.42 18.76 14.03
C GLU A 105 11.61 19.73 13.95
N TRP A 106 12.80 19.25 13.61
CA TRP A 106 13.97 20.10 13.40
C TRP A 106 13.76 21.11 12.28
N MET A 107 13.12 20.72 11.16
CA MET A 107 12.74 21.66 10.10
C MET A 107 11.78 22.76 10.61
N LYS A 108 10.88 22.43 11.55
CA LYS A 108 9.95 23.42 12.13
C LYS A 108 10.67 24.40 13.07
N SER A 109 11.68 23.95 13.81
CA SER A 109 12.39 24.81 14.77
C SER A 109 13.33 25.82 14.09
N HIS A 110 13.64 25.64 12.80
CA HIS A 110 14.54 26.49 12.03
C HIS A 110 13.73 27.37 11.07
N GLN A 111 13.67 28.67 11.35
CA GLN A 111 12.82 29.64 10.62
C GLN A 111 13.18 29.79 9.13
N GLU A 112 14.38 29.35 8.74
CA GLU A 112 14.85 29.36 7.35
C GLU A 112 14.12 28.37 6.42
N PHE A 113 13.39 27.40 6.99
CA PHE A 113 12.61 26.45 6.19
C PHE A 113 11.16 26.90 6.07
N GLU A 114 10.76 27.22 4.85
CA GLU A 114 9.35 27.34 4.51
C GLU A 114 8.69 25.97 4.48
N LEU A 115 7.83 25.71 5.47
CA LEU A 115 7.04 24.49 5.56
C LEU A 115 5.86 24.54 4.60
N SER A 116 5.76 23.52 3.77
CA SER A 116 4.64 23.28 2.87
C SER A 116 3.54 22.47 3.54
N ASP A 117 2.34 22.47 2.95
CA ASP A 117 1.22 21.62 3.36
C ASP A 117 1.60 20.14 3.42
N SER A 118 2.44 19.68 2.49
CA SER A 118 2.97 18.31 2.46
C SER A 118 3.85 18.00 3.68
N ASP A 119 4.57 18.99 4.22
CA ASP A 119 5.37 18.81 5.43
C ASP A 119 4.48 18.63 6.67
N TYR A 120 3.38 19.37 6.76
CA TYR A 120 2.37 19.19 7.81
C TYR A 120 1.65 17.85 7.70
N ALA A 121 1.22 17.47 6.49
CA ALA A 121 0.60 16.18 6.21
C ALA A 121 1.54 15.01 6.59
N MET A 122 2.82 15.10 6.24
CA MET A 122 3.83 14.11 6.64
C MET A 122 3.99 14.06 8.16
N ARG A 123 4.02 15.22 8.83
CA ARG A 123 4.15 15.28 10.28
C ARG A 123 2.97 14.64 11.00
N ILE A 124 1.74 14.83 10.53
CA ILE A 124 0.54 14.17 11.06
C ILE A 124 0.69 12.65 11.00
N ASP A 125 1.03 12.09 9.84
CA ASP A 125 1.23 10.64 9.71
C ASP A 125 2.37 10.14 10.62
N LEU A 126 3.48 10.87 10.71
CA LEU A 126 4.60 10.51 11.59
C LEU A 126 4.21 10.53 13.07
N ILE A 127 3.47 11.55 13.53
CA ILE A 127 2.94 11.62 14.90
C ILE A 127 1.99 10.46 15.16
N THR A 128 1.08 10.15 14.22
CA THR A 128 0.18 8.99 14.32
C THR A 128 0.95 7.69 14.52
N LYS A 129 2.07 7.48 13.80
CA LYS A 129 2.89 6.26 13.93
C LYS A 129 3.71 6.20 15.22
N VAL A 130 4.16 7.34 15.76
CA VAL A 130 5.07 7.39 16.91
C VAL A 130 4.31 7.53 18.24
N PHE A 131 3.31 8.41 18.30
CA PHE A 131 2.57 8.77 19.52
C PHE A 131 1.10 8.39 19.48
N GLY A 132 0.59 7.93 18.33
CA GLY A 132 -0.80 7.54 18.15
C GLY A 132 -1.68 8.69 17.63
N VAL A 133 -2.90 8.33 17.26
CA VAL A 133 -3.82 9.21 16.55
C VAL A 133 -4.32 10.39 17.40
N ASN A 134 -4.46 10.23 18.72
CA ASN A 134 -4.88 11.33 19.60
C ASN A 134 -3.85 12.47 19.60
N ALA A 135 -2.56 12.14 19.63
CA ALA A 135 -1.50 13.16 19.54
C ALA A 135 -1.48 13.85 18.18
N ALA A 136 -1.82 13.12 17.11
CA ALA A 136 -1.93 13.70 15.77
C ALA A 136 -3.13 14.65 15.65
N GLU A 137 -4.25 14.33 16.30
CA GLU A 137 -5.43 15.19 16.40
C GLU A 137 -5.14 16.46 17.21
N GLU A 138 -4.48 16.34 18.36
CA GLU A 138 -4.03 17.51 19.15
C GLU A 138 -3.10 18.42 18.33
N PHE A 139 -2.14 17.84 17.61
CA PHE A 139 -1.27 18.59 16.71
C PHE A 139 -2.06 19.28 15.61
N PHE A 140 -2.97 18.56 14.95
CA PHE A 140 -3.83 19.11 13.91
C PHE A 140 -4.66 20.27 14.44
N GLU A 141 -5.33 20.12 15.58
CA GLU A 141 -6.20 21.17 16.10
C GLU A 141 -5.43 22.41 16.54
N GLY A 142 -4.18 22.25 17.00
CA GLY A 142 -3.26 23.33 17.30
C GLY A 142 -2.68 24.08 16.07
N LEU A 143 -2.91 23.60 14.84
CA LEU A 143 -2.47 24.32 13.64
C LEU A 143 -3.33 25.57 13.39
N PRO A 144 -2.72 26.68 12.92
CA PRO A 144 -3.49 27.84 12.47
C PRO A 144 -4.37 27.45 11.28
N SER A 145 -5.52 28.11 11.12
CA SER A 145 -6.46 27.83 10.03
C SER A 145 -5.81 27.94 8.64
N THR A 146 -4.83 28.83 8.48
CA THR A 146 -4.06 29.01 7.24
C THR A 146 -3.18 27.81 6.87
N ALA A 147 -2.79 26.97 7.83
CA ALA A 147 -2.00 25.76 7.60
C ALA A 147 -2.86 24.49 7.46
N LYS A 148 -4.17 24.57 7.71
CA LYS A 148 -5.11 23.43 7.61
C LYS A 148 -5.66 23.31 6.18
N SER A 149 -4.80 22.99 5.22
CA SER A 149 -5.22 22.76 3.84
C SER A 149 -5.86 21.38 3.63
N CYS A 150 -6.40 21.15 2.42
CA CYS A 150 -7.01 19.86 2.05
C CYS A 150 -6.07 18.67 2.27
N ASP A 151 -4.77 18.84 2.00
CA ASP A 151 -3.76 17.79 2.20
C ASP A 151 -3.59 17.44 3.67
N VAL A 152 -3.63 18.45 4.55
CA VAL A 152 -3.48 18.28 6.00
C VAL A 152 -4.72 17.61 6.59
N TYR A 153 -5.92 18.00 6.15
CA TYR A 153 -7.17 17.31 6.47
C TYR A 153 -7.16 15.85 6.00
N THR A 154 -6.73 15.61 4.75
CA THR A 154 -6.67 14.26 4.17
C THR A 154 -5.64 13.39 4.90
N ALA A 155 -4.53 13.95 5.39
CA ALA A 155 -3.57 13.21 6.21
C ALA A 155 -4.12 12.78 7.58
N LEU A 156 -4.93 13.63 8.22
CA LEU A 156 -5.63 13.25 9.44
C LEU A 156 -6.72 12.20 9.14
N LEU A 157 -7.43 12.35 8.03
CA LEU A 157 -8.40 11.35 7.56
C LEU A 157 -7.74 9.99 7.33
N HIS A 158 -6.58 9.97 6.66
CA HIS A 158 -5.76 8.78 6.49
C HIS A 158 -5.35 8.16 7.84
N SER A 159 -5.03 8.99 8.83
CA SER A 159 -4.69 8.54 10.18
C SER A 159 -5.87 7.86 10.87
N TYR A 160 -7.09 8.42 10.75
CA TYR A 160 -8.32 7.78 11.24
C TYR A 160 -8.65 6.50 10.47
N ALA A 161 -8.47 6.49 9.15
CA ALA A 161 -8.67 5.30 8.31
C ALA A 161 -7.74 4.15 8.72
N ALA A 162 -6.44 4.44 8.87
CA ALA A 162 -5.42 3.47 9.26
C ALA A 162 -5.62 2.92 10.69
N THR A 163 -6.23 3.72 11.58
CA THR A 163 -6.55 3.32 12.95
C THR A 163 -7.99 2.84 13.14
N LYS A 164 -8.78 2.80 12.05
CA LYS A 164 -10.18 2.33 12.00
C LYS A 164 -11.14 3.12 12.90
N MET A 165 -10.91 4.42 13.07
CA MET A 165 -11.80 5.31 13.81
C MET A 165 -12.91 5.84 12.89
N VAL A 166 -13.97 5.04 12.70
CA VAL A 166 -15.05 5.32 11.74
C VAL A 166 -15.73 6.65 12.03
N ASP A 167 -16.24 6.84 13.25
CA ASP A 167 -17.05 8.02 13.59
C ASP A 167 -16.24 9.33 13.44
N LYS A 168 -14.96 9.32 13.83
CA LYS A 168 -14.07 10.47 13.67
C LYS A 168 -13.75 10.76 12.21
N ALA A 169 -13.55 9.72 11.40
CA ALA A 169 -13.30 9.88 9.97
C ALA A 169 -14.53 10.42 9.25
N GLU A 170 -15.74 9.93 9.56
CA GLU A 170 -16.99 10.43 8.99
C GLU A 170 -17.20 11.91 9.34
N SER A 171 -17.05 12.30 10.61
CA SER A 171 -17.16 13.70 11.03
C SER A 171 -16.09 14.61 10.38
N LEU A 172 -14.85 14.13 10.24
CA LEU A 172 -13.81 14.90 9.54
C LEU A 172 -14.11 15.00 8.04
N PHE A 173 -14.63 13.95 7.43
CA PHE A 173 -15.01 13.94 6.03
C PHE A 173 -16.15 14.93 5.75
N GLU A 174 -17.16 15.02 6.62
CA GLU A 174 -18.20 16.05 6.55
C GLU A 174 -17.60 17.47 6.60
N ARG A 175 -16.68 17.73 7.55
CA ARG A 175 -15.95 19.02 7.61
C ARG A 175 -15.19 19.33 6.31
N ILE A 176 -14.60 18.32 5.67
CA ILE A 176 -13.93 18.48 4.37
C ILE A 176 -14.96 18.77 3.28
N MET A 177 -16.12 18.11 3.30
CA MET A 177 -17.19 18.33 2.32
C MET A 177 -17.82 19.73 2.42
N GLU A 178 -17.90 20.30 3.62
CA GLU A 178 -18.40 21.66 3.88
C GLU A 178 -17.37 22.76 3.56
N SER A 179 -16.12 22.39 3.32
CA SER A 179 -15.05 23.33 2.99
C SER A 179 -15.05 23.72 1.52
N ASN A 180 -14.41 24.85 1.20
CA ASN A 180 -14.20 25.31 -0.18
C ASN A 180 -12.92 24.73 -0.81
N PHE A 181 -12.46 23.56 -0.37
CA PHE A 181 -11.26 22.94 -0.92
C PHE A 181 -11.48 22.40 -2.34
N LEU A 182 -10.42 22.44 -3.15
CA LEU A 182 -10.34 21.66 -4.38
C LEU A 182 -10.04 20.21 -4.02
N LEU A 183 -11.11 19.43 -3.91
CA LEU A 183 -11.03 18.01 -3.56
C LEU A 183 -10.50 17.19 -4.74
N SER A 184 -9.80 16.12 -4.40
CA SER A 184 -9.37 15.08 -5.35
C SER A 184 -9.92 13.72 -4.94
N ALA A 185 -9.81 12.74 -5.84
CA ALA A 185 -10.24 11.37 -5.56
C ALA A 185 -9.57 10.76 -4.30
N VAL A 186 -8.39 11.25 -3.90
CA VAL A 186 -7.63 10.75 -2.75
C VAL A 186 -8.45 10.77 -1.45
N THR A 187 -9.15 11.87 -1.15
CA THR A 187 -9.94 12.01 0.09
C THR A 187 -11.08 10.99 0.14
N PHE A 188 -11.72 10.71 -1.00
CA PHE A 188 -12.78 9.70 -1.11
C PHE A 188 -12.22 8.28 -1.00
N ASN A 189 -11.05 8.04 -1.61
CA ASN A 189 -10.35 6.77 -1.55
C ASN A 189 -9.98 6.38 -0.10
N GLU A 190 -9.66 7.36 0.75
CA GLU A 190 -9.46 7.12 2.20
C GLU A 190 -10.73 6.62 2.88
N MET A 191 -11.89 7.22 2.59
CA MET A 191 -13.18 6.76 3.15
C MET A 191 -13.57 5.38 2.64
N MET A 192 -13.41 5.12 1.34
CA MET A 192 -13.65 3.79 0.77
C MET A 192 -12.73 2.74 1.41
N THR A 193 -11.45 3.06 1.59
CA THR A 193 -10.46 2.21 2.25
C THR A 193 -10.85 1.92 3.71
N LEU A 194 -11.27 2.94 4.45
CA LEU A 194 -11.77 2.79 5.82
C LEU A 194 -12.99 1.86 5.85
N TYR A 195 -14.00 2.08 5.02
CA TYR A 195 -15.21 1.26 4.99
C TYR A 195 -14.90 -0.19 4.61
N MET A 196 -14.06 -0.42 3.60
CA MET A 196 -13.61 -1.76 3.24
C MET A 196 -12.84 -2.44 4.39
N SER A 197 -11.88 -1.74 5.00
CA SER A 197 -11.10 -2.28 6.12
C SER A 197 -11.92 -2.46 7.40
N THR A 198 -13.10 -1.82 7.46
CA THR A 198 -14.08 -1.94 8.53
C THR A 198 -15.27 -2.85 8.20
N GLY A 199 -15.32 -3.42 6.99
CA GLY A 199 -16.36 -4.34 6.53
C GLY A 199 -17.71 -3.69 6.23
N GLN A 200 -17.76 -2.35 6.14
CA GLN A 200 -18.96 -1.57 5.78
C GLN A 200 -19.02 -1.38 4.25
N LEU A 201 -18.98 -2.48 3.51
CA LEU A 201 -18.85 -2.46 2.04
C LEU A 201 -20.03 -1.75 1.35
N GLU A 202 -21.21 -1.79 1.98
CA GLU A 202 -22.42 -1.11 1.54
C GLU A 202 -22.30 0.42 1.46
N LYS A 203 -21.34 1.02 2.18
CA LYS A 203 -21.09 2.47 2.14
C LYS A 203 -20.19 2.89 0.98
N VAL A 204 -19.47 1.96 0.35
CA VAL A 204 -18.53 2.27 -0.75
C VAL A 204 -19.24 2.91 -1.95
N PRO A 205 -20.39 2.41 -2.45
CA PRO A 205 -21.13 3.07 -3.52
C PRO A 205 -21.64 4.48 -3.17
N LEU A 206 -21.94 4.74 -1.89
CA LEU A 206 -22.37 6.08 -1.45
C LEU A 206 -21.24 7.10 -1.61
N VAL A 207 -20.00 6.72 -1.27
CA VAL A 207 -18.81 7.56 -1.45
C VAL A 207 -18.56 7.85 -2.93
N ILE A 208 -18.75 6.86 -3.81
CA ILE A 208 -18.65 7.03 -5.27
C ILE A 208 -19.69 8.02 -5.79
N ASN A 209 -20.93 7.91 -5.32
CA ASN A 209 -22.00 8.83 -5.73
C ASN A 209 -21.68 10.28 -5.31
N GLU A 210 -21.16 10.49 -4.09
CA GLU A 210 -20.73 11.81 -3.63
C GLU A 210 -19.56 12.36 -4.46
N LEU A 211 -18.56 11.51 -4.78
CA LEU A 211 -17.44 11.86 -5.65
C LEU A 211 -17.92 12.35 -7.03
N LYS A 212 -18.89 11.64 -7.62
CA LYS A 212 -19.50 12.01 -8.91
C LYS A 212 -20.38 13.24 -8.83
N LEU A 213 -21.17 13.41 -7.77
CA LEU A 213 -22.00 14.60 -7.53
C LEU A 213 -21.14 15.88 -7.57
N ARG A 214 -19.90 15.78 -7.10
CA ARG A 214 -18.92 16.88 -7.08
C ARG A 214 -18.14 17.03 -8.39
N ASN A 215 -18.51 16.30 -9.44
CA ASN A 215 -17.83 16.28 -10.74
C ASN A 215 -16.33 15.93 -10.65
N ILE A 216 -15.94 15.12 -9.66
CA ILE A 216 -14.59 14.58 -9.55
C ILE A 216 -14.58 13.25 -10.29
N SER A 217 -13.64 13.06 -11.21
CA SER A 217 -13.53 11.78 -11.92
C SER A 217 -12.93 10.71 -11.01
N PRO A 218 -13.50 9.49 -10.95
CA PRO A 218 -12.85 8.38 -10.27
C PRO A 218 -11.48 8.10 -10.90
N ASP A 219 -10.46 7.87 -10.07
CA ASP A 219 -9.16 7.42 -10.57
C ASP A 219 -9.09 5.88 -10.61
N LEU A 220 -8.00 5.33 -11.17
CA LEU A 220 -7.82 3.88 -11.23
C LEU A 220 -7.86 3.23 -9.84
N PHE A 221 -7.38 3.92 -8.80
CA PHE A 221 -7.42 3.41 -7.44
C PHE A 221 -8.85 3.41 -6.89
N THR A 222 -9.64 4.45 -7.18
CA THR A 222 -11.08 4.53 -6.88
C THR A 222 -11.83 3.35 -7.51
N TYR A 223 -11.63 3.10 -8.81
CA TYR A 223 -12.25 1.96 -9.49
C TYR A 223 -11.81 0.62 -8.90
N ASN A 224 -10.52 0.47 -8.56
CA ASN A 224 -10.01 -0.74 -7.91
C ASN A 224 -10.72 -1.01 -6.57
N LEU A 225 -10.90 0.02 -5.75
CA LEU A 225 -11.59 -0.09 -4.47
C LEU A 225 -13.07 -0.44 -4.68
N TRP A 226 -13.72 0.21 -5.65
CA TRP A 226 -15.14 -0.03 -5.96
C TRP A 226 -15.39 -1.45 -6.45
N ILE A 227 -14.61 -1.93 -7.43
CA ILE A 227 -14.67 -3.31 -7.93
C ILE A 227 -14.37 -4.30 -6.82
N SER A 228 -13.36 -4.03 -5.99
CA SER A 228 -13.01 -4.91 -4.87
C SER A 228 -14.15 -5.01 -3.85
N ALA A 229 -14.85 -3.91 -3.59
CA ALA A 229 -16.01 -3.90 -2.71
C ALA A 229 -17.20 -4.67 -3.31
N SER A 230 -17.52 -4.47 -4.59
CA SER A 230 -18.59 -5.20 -5.29
C SER A 230 -18.28 -6.69 -5.42
N ALA A 231 -17.05 -7.06 -5.73
CA ALA A 231 -16.61 -8.46 -5.76
C ALA A 231 -16.70 -9.11 -4.37
N ALA A 232 -16.37 -8.36 -3.31
CA ALA A 232 -16.48 -8.83 -1.94
C ALA A 232 -17.93 -9.10 -1.50
N THR A 233 -18.90 -8.37 -2.07
CA THR A 233 -20.34 -8.61 -1.88
C THR A 233 -20.94 -9.59 -2.88
N LEU A 234 -20.12 -10.20 -3.75
CA LEU A 234 -20.54 -11.09 -4.85
C LEU A 234 -21.52 -10.42 -5.85
N ASP A 235 -21.44 -9.09 -5.98
CA ASP A 235 -22.23 -8.30 -6.91
C ASP A 235 -21.55 -8.23 -8.28
N ILE A 236 -21.63 -9.34 -9.04
CA ILE A 236 -20.97 -9.49 -10.35
C ILE A 236 -21.56 -8.50 -11.37
N ASP A 237 -22.88 -8.29 -11.34
CA ASP A 237 -23.55 -7.33 -12.22
C ASP A 237 -23.07 -5.90 -11.94
N GLY A 238 -22.88 -5.54 -10.67
CA GLY A 238 -22.26 -4.29 -10.26
C GLY A 238 -20.84 -4.12 -10.80
N VAL A 239 -20.02 -5.18 -10.73
CA VAL A 239 -18.67 -5.15 -11.34
C VAL A 239 -18.75 -4.88 -12.84
N GLN A 240 -19.66 -5.53 -13.59
CA GLN A 240 -19.82 -5.28 -15.03
C GLN A 240 -20.20 -3.84 -15.33
N LYS A 241 -21.13 -3.27 -14.54
CA LYS A 241 -21.53 -1.88 -14.69
C LYS A 241 -20.35 -0.93 -14.49
N ILE A 242 -19.51 -1.19 -13.48
CA ILE A 242 -18.31 -0.40 -13.23
C ILE A 242 -17.36 -0.48 -14.41
N LEU A 243 -17.14 -1.66 -15.00
CA LEU A 243 -16.25 -1.80 -16.17
C LEU A 243 -16.76 -1.10 -17.41
N ASN A 244 -18.07 -1.11 -17.64
CA ASN A 244 -18.67 -0.38 -18.75
C ASN A 244 -18.47 1.12 -18.56
N GLU A 245 -18.66 1.63 -17.33
CA GLU A 245 -18.39 3.03 -17.00
C GLU A 245 -16.90 3.38 -17.20
N MET A 246 -16.00 2.50 -16.78
CA MET A 246 -14.56 2.65 -17.05
C MET A 246 -14.23 2.66 -18.54
N ALA A 247 -15.00 1.97 -19.39
CA ALA A 247 -14.78 1.93 -20.84
C ALA A 247 -15.15 3.23 -21.54
N GLU A 248 -16.15 3.93 -20.99
CA GLU A 248 -16.66 5.20 -21.51
C GLU A 248 -15.78 6.39 -21.08
N ASP A 249 -14.89 6.19 -20.10
CA ASP A 249 -14.00 7.23 -19.62
C ASP A 249 -12.88 7.54 -20.63
N THR A 250 -12.97 8.74 -21.19
CA THR A 250 -12.05 9.30 -22.19
C THR A 250 -10.60 9.49 -21.69
N SER A 251 -10.34 9.33 -20.39
CA SER A 251 -9.00 9.42 -19.77
C SER A 251 -8.22 8.09 -19.77
N SER A 252 -8.74 7.06 -20.42
CA SER A 252 -8.17 5.71 -20.51
C SER A 252 -6.74 5.66 -21.05
N ASN A 253 -5.84 4.99 -20.31
CA ASN A 253 -4.46 4.70 -20.72
C ASN A 253 -4.22 3.18 -20.93
N ASP A 254 -3.06 2.78 -21.43
CA ASP A 254 -2.75 1.36 -21.72
C ASP A 254 -2.83 0.45 -20.47
N GLY A 255 -2.54 0.99 -19.28
CA GLY A 255 -2.72 0.28 -18.00
C GLY A 255 -4.19 0.07 -17.64
N TRP A 256 -5.02 1.09 -17.91
CA TRP A 256 -6.47 1.07 -17.74
C TRP A 256 -7.14 -0.01 -18.61
N ILE A 257 -6.81 -0.05 -19.90
CA ILE A 257 -7.37 -1.02 -20.85
C ILE A 257 -7.00 -2.45 -20.44
N LYS A 258 -5.77 -2.66 -19.96
CA LYS A 258 -5.34 -3.96 -19.42
C LYS A 258 -6.17 -4.33 -18.20
N TYR A 259 -6.31 -3.42 -17.23
CA TYR A 259 -7.09 -3.67 -16.03
C TYR A 259 -8.56 -4.02 -16.32
N MET A 260 -9.22 -3.29 -17.23
CA MET A 260 -10.58 -3.60 -17.66
C MET A 260 -10.70 -4.98 -18.30
N LYS A 261 -9.79 -5.35 -19.22
CA LYS A 261 -9.79 -6.68 -19.84
C LYS A 261 -9.65 -7.79 -18.80
N LEU A 262 -8.81 -7.56 -17.78
CA LEU A 262 -8.68 -8.51 -16.67
C LEU A 262 -9.97 -8.63 -15.87
N ALA A 263 -10.64 -7.50 -15.63
CA ALA A 263 -11.89 -7.47 -14.91
C ALA A 263 -13.06 -8.12 -15.67
N ASP A 264 -13.10 -7.96 -16.99
CA ASP A 264 -14.07 -8.61 -17.88
C ASP A 264 -13.88 -10.15 -17.90
N ILE A 265 -12.63 -10.61 -17.89
CA ILE A 265 -12.30 -12.03 -17.70
C ILE A 265 -12.82 -12.53 -16.34
N TYR A 266 -12.72 -11.73 -15.26
CA TYR A 266 -13.24 -12.11 -13.94
C TYR A 266 -14.76 -12.29 -13.94
N ILE A 267 -15.51 -11.39 -14.59
CA ILE A 267 -16.97 -11.48 -14.69
C ILE A 267 -17.37 -12.70 -15.51
N THR A 268 -16.70 -12.92 -16.64
CA THR A 268 -16.93 -14.09 -17.50
C THR A 268 -16.72 -15.40 -16.74
N VAL A 269 -15.63 -15.51 -15.97
CA VAL A 269 -15.35 -16.71 -15.14
C VAL A 269 -16.38 -16.85 -14.00
N GLY A 270 -16.77 -15.76 -13.35
CA GLY A 270 -17.81 -15.75 -12.31
C GLY A 270 -19.17 -16.25 -12.82
N HIS A 271 -19.60 -15.79 -13.99
CA HIS A 271 -20.84 -16.25 -14.62
C HIS A 271 -20.76 -17.71 -15.06
N LEU A 272 -19.66 -18.15 -15.67
CA LEU A 272 -19.49 -19.54 -16.13
C LEU A 272 -19.49 -20.55 -14.97
N VAL A 273 -18.97 -20.17 -13.80
CA VAL A 273 -19.02 -20.98 -12.56
C VAL A 273 -20.43 -21.04 -12.00
N SER A 274 -21.23 -19.97 -12.13
CA SER A 274 -22.63 -19.95 -11.70
C SER A 274 -23.57 -20.75 -12.62
N SER A 275 -23.14 -21.06 -13.85
CA SER A 275 -23.94 -21.76 -14.87
C SER A 275 -23.53 -23.22 -15.16
N ASP A 276 -22.70 -23.84 -14.31
CA ASP A 276 -22.21 -25.24 -14.47
C ASP A 276 -21.52 -25.55 -15.83
N SER A 277 -21.14 -24.51 -16.58
CA SER A 277 -20.52 -24.64 -17.91
C SER A 277 -19.00 -24.61 -17.82
N SER A 278 -18.33 -25.55 -18.51
CA SER A 278 -16.91 -25.82 -18.35
C SER A 278 -16.00 -24.65 -18.72
N LEU A 279 -15.16 -24.25 -17.77
CA LEU A 279 -14.17 -23.15 -17.76
C LEU A 279 -13.06 -23.20 -18.83
N VAL A 280 -13.01 -24.23 -19.67
CA VAL A 280 -11.92 -24.48 -20.63
C VAL A 280 -11.87 -23.44 -21.75
N GLU A 281 -12.98 -22.79 -22.08
CA GLU A 281 -13.03 -21.75 -23.12
C GLU A 281 -12.58 -20.36 -22.65
N ALA A 282 -12.75 -20.04 -21.37
CA ALA A 282 -12.29 -18.77 -20.80
C ALA A 282 -10.76 -18.76 -20.61
N GLU A 283 -10.17 -19.88 -20.20
CA GLU A 283 -8.71 -20.02 -20.03
C GLU A 283 -7.93 -19.89 -21.35
N LYS A 284 -8.54 -20.26 -22.49
CA LYS A 284 -7.92 -20.10 -23.81
C LYS A 284 -7.72 -18.63 -24.23
N LYS A 285 -8.43 -17.68 -23.60
CA LYS A 285 -8.31 -16.25 -23.89
C LYS A 285 -7.24 -15.56 -23.03
N ILE A 286 -6.76 -16.19 -21.96
CA ILE A 286 -5.78 -15.60 -21.04
C ILE A 286 -4.37 -15.84 -21.59
N SER A 287 -3.67 -14.78 -21.96
CA SER A 287 -2.27 -14.90 -22.38
C SER A 287 -1.37 -15.08 -21.15
N GLN A 288 -0.41 -16.01 -21.20
CA GLN A 288 0.56 -16.30 -20.13
C GLN A 288 1.38 -15.08 -19.63
N ARG A 289 1.27 -13.92 -20.29
CA ARG A 289 1.94 -12.66 -19.93
C ARG A 289 1.18 -11.78 -18.93
N GLU A 290 -0.08 -12.06 -18.63
CA GLU A 290 -0.96 -11.16 -17.88
C GLU A 290 -0.94 -11.44 -16.37
N TRP A 291 0.22 -11.19 -15.76
CA TRP A 291 0.62 -11.48 -14.37
C TRP A 291 -0.26 -10.93 -13.24
N ILE A 292 -1.14 -9.97 -13.54
CA ILE A 292 -1.99 -9.33 -12.54
C ILE A 292 -3.19 -10.22 -12.17
N THR A 293 -3.46 -11.31 -12.91
CA THR A 293 -4.69 -12.14 -12.78
C THR A 293 -4.74 -13.15 -11.64
N TYR A 294 -3.61 -13.75 -11.26
CA TYR A 294 -3.63 -14.90 -10.36
C TYR A 294 -4.08 -14.55 -8.93
N ASP A 295 -3.64 -13.41 -8.41
CA ASP A 295 -4.04 -12.95 -7.08
C ASP A 295 -5.56 -12.75 -7.00
N PHE A 296 -6.14 -12.14 -8.04
CA PHE A 296 -7.59 -11.90 -8.09
C PHE A 296 -8.39 -13.19 -8.28
N LEU A 297 -7.94 -14.13 -9.12
CA LEU A 297 -8.60 -15.44 -9.26
C LEU A 297 -8.58 -16.19 -7.92
N ILE A 298 -7.46 -16.17 -7.23
CA ILE A 298 -7.31 -16.76 -5.90
C ILE A 298 -8.27 -16.09 -4.90
N ILE A 299 -8.35 -14.75 -4.88
CA ILE A 299 -9.28 -14.00 -4.00
C ILE A 299 -10.74 -14.35 -4.32
N LEU A 300 -11.13 -14.39 -5.59
CA LEU A 300 -12.49 -14.69 -6.04
C LEU A 300 -12.91 -16.08 -5.60
N TYR A 301 -12.13 -17.11 -5.96
CA TYR A 301 -12.45 -18.48 -5.56
C TYR A 301 -12.37 -18.69 -4.05
N THR A 302 -11.64 -17.84 -3.32
CA THR A 302 -11.68 -17.80 -1.86
C THR A 302 -13.01 -17.27 -1.36
N GLY A 303 -13.54 -16.19 -1.95
CA GLY A 303 -14.88 -15.70 -1.66
C GLY A 303 -15.97 -16.73 -1.95
N LEU A 304 -15.80 -17.53 -3.01
CA LEU A 304 -16.71 -18.61 -3.41
C LEU A 304 -16.50 -19.92 -2.64
N GLY A 305 -15.42 -20.05 -1.85
CA GLY A 305 -15.10 -21.28 -1.11
C GLY A 305 -14.57 -22.44 -1.96
N ASN A 306 -14.18 -22.20 -3.22
CA ASN A 306 -13.76 -23.26 -4.15
C ASN A 306 -12.26 -23.56 -4.02
N ILE A 307 -11.93 -24.46 -3.10
CA ILE A 307 -10.55 -24.86 -2.77
C ILE A 307 -9.85 -25.54 -3.95
N GLU A 308 -10.59 -26.36 -4.71
CA GLU A 308 -10.04 -27.12 -5.84
C GLU A 308 -9.47 -26.18 -6.91
N ARG A 309 -10.25 -25.16 -7.28
CA ARG A 309 -9.83 -24.15 -8.27
C ARG A 309 -8.66 -23.31 -7.78
N ILE A 310 -8.65 -22.90 -6.51
CA ILE A 310 -7.50 -22.22 -5.91
C ILE A 310 -6.23 -23.06 -6.07
N GLY A 311 -6.31 -24.37 -5.81
CA GLY A 311 -5.18 -25.29 -5.97
C GLY A 311 -4.76 -25.52 -7.43
N GLU A 312 -5.71 -25.56 -8.37
CA GLU A 312 -5.41 -25.64 -9.80
C GLU A 312 -4.68 -24.40 -10.31
N ILE A 313 -5.17 -23.23 -9.92
CA ILE A 313 -4.57 -21.93 -10.26
C ILE A 313 -3.15 -21.86 -9.72
N TRP A 314 -2.93 -22.25 -8.45
CA TRP A 314 -1.61 -22.28 -7.85
C TRP A 314 -0.67 -23.26 -8.58
N ARG A 315 -1.13 -24.47 -8.91
CA ARG A 315 -0.35 -25.45 -9.68
C ARG A 315 -0.01 -24.96 -11.10
N SER A 316 -0.94 -24.27 -11.75
CA SER A 316 -0.73 -23.65 -13.06
C SER A 316 0.36 -22.58 -12.97
N LEU A 317 0.28 -21.71 -11.96
CA LEU A 317 1.26 -20.66 -11.71
C LEU A 317 2.67 -21.22 -11.47
N GLN A 318 2.79 -22.33 -10.76
CA GLN A 318 4.07 -23.02 -10.53
C GLN A 318 4.69 -23.63 -11.80
N LYS A 319 3.86 -24.07 -12.75
CA LYS A 319 4.34 -24.62 -14.03
C LYS A 319 4.86 -23.52 -14.95
N THR A 320 4.57 -22.26 -14.67
CA THR A 320 5.20 -21.16 -15.39
C THR A 320 6.65 -21.03 -14.95
N SER A 321 7.60 -20.95 -15.88
CA SER A 321 9.03 -20.74 -15.59
C SER A 321 9.35 -19.33 -15.07
N GLN A 322 8.36 -18.62 -14.52
CA GLN A 322 8.49 -17.25 -14.08
C GLN A 322 8.67 -17.15 -12.56
N LYS A 323 9.39 -16.11 -12.14
CA LYS A 323 9.87 -15.97 -10.76
C LYS A 323 8.83 -15.35 -9.83
N MET A 324 8.12 -16.16 -9.06
CA MET A 324 7.08 -15.73 -8.12
C MET A 324 7.54 -14.65 -7.13
N THR A 325 6.65 -13.69 -6.85
CA THR A 325 6.86 -12.59 -5.90
C THR A 325 6.24 -12.91 -4.54
N SER A 326 6.67 -12.19 -3.50
CA SER A 326 6.08 -12.29 -2.15
C SER A 326 4.58 -12.05 -2.15
N ARG A 327 4.09 -11.15 -3.01
CA ARG A 327 2.66 -10.85 -3.13
C ARG A 327 1.85 -12.08 -3.52
N ASN A 328 2.34 -12.88 -4.46
CA ASN A 328 1.64 -14.08 -4.92
C ASN A 328 1.52 -15.11 -3.79
N TYR A 329 2.60 -15.35 -3.05
CA TYR A 329 2.60 -16.24 -1.89
C TYR A 329 1.66 -15.74 -0.79
N LEU A 330 1.69 -14.44 -0.49
CA LEU A 330 0.79 -13.86 0.50
C LEU A 330 -0.68 -14.07 0.09
N CYS A 331 -1.04 -13.87 -1.17
CA CYS A 331 -2.41 -14.02 -1.65
C CYS A 331 -2.95 -15.45 -1.47
N ILE A 332 -2.20 -16.47 -1.90
CA ILE A 332 -2.59 -17.87 -1.76
C ILE A 332 -2.61 -18.32 -0.30
N LEU A 333 -1.67 -17.86 0.54
CA LEU A 333 -1.63 -18.21 1.96
C LEU A 333 -2.80 -17.60 2.73
N SER A 334 -3.15 -16.35 2.40
CA SER A 334 -4.34 -15.69 2.94
C SER A 334 -5.60 -16.49 2.63
N SER A 335 -5.68 -16.99 1.41
CA SER A 335 -6.82 -17.73 0.88
C SER A 335 -7.00 -19.07 1.55
N TYR A 336 -5.93 -19.86 1.66
CA TYR A 336 -5.96 -21.13 2.39
C TYR A 336 -6.22 -20.93 3.90
N LEU A 337 -5.64 -19.90 4.51
CA LEU A 337 -5.94 -19.55 5.91
C LEU A 337 -7.42 -19.20 6.09
N MET A 338 -8.01 -18.44 5.16
CA MET A 338 -9.43 -18.10 5.19
C MET A 338 -10.31 -19.35 5.08
N LEU A 339 -9.99 -20.28 4.19
CA LEU A 339 -10.77 -21.50 3.95
C LEU A 339 -10.45 -22.65 4.93
N GLY A 340 -9.59 -22.42 5.92
CA GLY A 340 -9.21 -23.45 6.89
C GLY A 340 -8.28 -24.53 6.33
N GLN A 341 -7.69 -24.34 5.16
CA GLN A 341 -6.82 -25.30 4.48
C GLN A 341 -5.36 -25.18 4.94
N MET A 342 -5.11 -25.53 6.21
CA MET A 342 -3.81 -25.30 6.84
C MET A 342 -2.70 -26.17 6.26
N LYS A 343 -3.04 -27.40 5.83
CA LYS A 343 -2.10 -28.30 5.16
C LYS A 343 -1.55 -27.68 3.87
N ASP A 344 -2.44 -27.14 3.03
CA ASP A 344 -2.05 -26.49 1.78
C ASP A 344 -1.28 -25.19 2.03
N ALA A 345 -1.69 -24.42 3.05
CA ALA A 345 -0.93 -23.24 3.49
C ALA A 345 0.51 -23.61 3.90
N GLY A 346 0.71 -24.68 4.67
CA GLY A 346 2.02 -25.17 5.07
C GLY A 346 2.89 -25.57 3.87
N VAL A 347 2.31 -26.25 2.87
CA VAL A 347 2.99 -26.60 1.62
C VAL A 347 3.48 -25.35 0.90
N VAL A 348 2.65 -24.31 0.81
CA VAL A 348 3.02 -23.05 0.16
C VAL A 348 4.12 -22.31 0.93
N ILE A 349 4.10 -22.28 2.27
CA ILE A 349 5.16 -21.65 3.08
C ILE A 349 6.51 -22.32 2.80
N ASN A 350 6.53 -23.66 2.72
CA ASN A 350 7.74 -24.41 2.39
C ASN A 350 8.24 -24.10 0.97
N GLN A 351 7.34 -24.02 -0.01
CA GLN A 351 7.68 -23.60 -1.37
C GLN A 351 8.28 -22.18 -1.40
N TRP A 352 7.75 -21.26 -0.61
CA TRP A 352 8.29 -19.90 -0.49
C TRP A 352 9.69 -19.89 0.14
N LYS A 353 9.95 -20.78 1.10
CA LYS A 353 11.27 -20.94 1.74
C LYS A 353 12.35 -21.43 0.79
N GLU A 354 11.98 -22.21 -0.21
CA GLU A 354 12.86 -22.71 -1.27
C GLU A 354 12.98 -21.75 -2.46
N SER A 355 12.08 -20.77 -2.56
CA SER A 355 12.07 -19.83 -3.68
C SER A 355 13.22 -18.82 -3.61
N LYS A 356 13.68 -18.36 -4.78
CA LYS A 356 14.68 -17.29 -4.94
C LYS A 356 14.07 -15.88 -5.04
N ALA A 357 12.81 -15.69 -4.60
CA ALA A 357 12.12 -14.40 -4.68
C ALA A 357 12.95 -13.30 -3.99
N LEU A 358 13.23 -12.19 -4.69
CA LEU A 358 14.12 -11.11 -4.18
C LEU A 358 13.36 -10.08 -3.35
N ASP A 359 12.06 -9.95 -3.59
CA ASP A 359 11.16 -9.13 -2.82
C ASP A 359 10.70 -9.90 -1.59
N PHE A 360 10.72 -9.27 -0.41
CA PHE A 360 10.21 -9.83 0.84
C PHE A 360 9.62 -8.72 1.71
N ASP A 361 8.30 -8.72 1.89
CA ASP A 361 7.61 -7.74 2.72
C ASP A 361 7.42 -8.28 4.15
N VAL A 362 8.32 -7.87 5.04
CA VAL A 362 8.31 -8.24 6.46
C VAL A 362 7.01 -7.79 7.16
N SER A 363 6.42 -6.66 6.77
CA SER A 363 5.20 -6.12 7.38
C SER A 363 4.00 -7.02 7.08
N SER A 364 3.81 -7.38 5.82
CA SER A 364 2.73 -8.28 5.41
C SER A 364 2.90 -9.69 5.97
N CYS A 365 4.14 -10.20 6.03
CA CYS A 365 4.42 -11.49 6.68
C CYS A 365 4.11 -11.47 8.19
N LYS A 366 4.43 -10.39 8.91
CA LYS A 366 4.06 -10.24 10.34
C LYS A 366 2.54 -10.25 10.54
N ARG A 367 1.78 -9.60 9.66
CA ARG A 367 0.30 -9.62 9.73
C ARG A 367 -0.24 -11.03 9.51
N LEU A 368 0.25 -11.73 8.49
CA LEU A 368 -0.15 -13.10 8.18
C LEU A 368 0.24 -14.07 9.31
N TYR A 369 1.43 -13.92 9.89
CA TYR A 369 1.87 -14.66 11.09
C TYR A 369 0.87 -14.50 12.25
N ASN A 370 0.52 -13.25 12.58
CA ASN A 370 -0.46 -12.98 13.62
C ASN A 370 -1.86 -13.54 13.29
N ALA A 371 -2.21 -13.60 12.00
CA ALA A 371 -3.47 -14.19 11.55
C ALA A 371 -3.48 -15.72 11.73
N PHE A 372 -2.38 -16.41 11.41
CA PHE A 372 -2.23 -17.85 11.69
C PHE A 372 -2.32 -18.16 13.20
N LEU A 373 -1.67 -17.35 14.05
CA LEU A 373 -1.78 -17.50 15.51
C LEU A 373 -3.21 -17.35 16.01
N LYS A 374 -3.93 -16.31 15.54
CA LYS A 374 -5.35 -16.09 15.88
C LYS A 374 -6.26 -17.21 15.37
N ALA A 375 -5.85 -17.91 14.32
CA ALA A 375 -6.58 -19.05 13.78
C ALA A 375 -6.30 -20.37 14.54
N GLY A 376 -5.35 -20.39 15.48
CA GLY A 376 -4.93 -21.59 16.22
C GLY A 376 -3.89 -22.44 15.48
N CYS A 377 -3.26 -21.89 14.45
CA CYS A 377 -2.37 -22.60 13.52
C CYS A 377 -0.91 -22.31 13.86
N SER A 378 -0.48 -22.78 15.04
CA SER A 378 0.86 -22.47 15.59
C SER A 378 2.00 -23.08 14.77
N GLY A 379 1.78 -24.22 14.09
CA GLY A 379 2.81 -24.87 13.27
C GLY A 379 3.15 -24.09 12.00
N GLU A 380 2.13 -23.66 11.26
CA GLU A 380 2.28 -22.83 10.07
C GLU A 380 2.82 -21.44 10.43
N ALA A 381 2.36 -20.87 11.55
CA ALA A 381 2.89 -19.61 12.08
C ALA A 381 4.40 -19.70 12.38
N GLU A 382 4.86 -20.75 13.05
CA GLU A 382 6.29 -20.94 13.34
C GLU A 382 7.11 -21.16 12.06
N THR A 383 6.56 -21.88 11.08
CA THR A 383 7.22 -22.09 9.78
C THR A 383 7.37 -20.76 9.02
N LEU A 384 6.34 -19.91 9.04
CA LEU A 384 6.39 -18.56 8.47
C LEU A 384 7.38 -17.66 9.23
N LEU A 385 7.46 -17.79 10.56
CA LEU A 385 8.44 -17.06 11.38
C LEU A 385 9.88 -17.47 11.04
N GLN A 386 10.14 -18.76 10.84
CA GLN A 386 11.44 -19.25 10.37
C GLN A 386 11.79 -18.72 8.98
N LEU A 387 10.82 -18.65 8.06
CA LEU A 387 11.01 -18.04 6.75
C LEU A 387 11.38 -16.56 6.89
N MET A 388 10.63 -15.82 7.71
CA MET A 388 10.91 -14.42 7.99
C MET A 388 12.31 -14.23 8.58
N ARG A 389 12.70 -15.04 9.57
CA ARG A 389 14.04 -15.03 10.12
C ARG A 389 15.08 -15.26 9.02
N LYS A 390 15.00 -16.37 8.27
CA LYS A 390 15.97 -16.72 7.20
C LYS A 390 16.12 -15.61 6.15
N ARG A 391 15.02 -14.96 5.76
CA ARG A 391 15.01 -13.87 4.77
C ARG A 391 15.44 -12.52 5.35
N ASN A 392 15.37 -12.36 6.68
CA ASN A 392 15.75 -11.16 7.41
C ASN A 392 17.16 -11.27 8.04
N PHE A 393 17.81 -12.43 7.94
CA PHE A 393 19.13 -12.77 8.50
C PHE A 393 20.33 -12.20 7.70
N ASP A 394 20.13 -11.17 6.87
CA ASP A 394 21.23 -10.30 6.40
C ASP A 394 21.45 -9.08 7.33
N LEU A 395 20.76 -9.00 8.48
CA LEU A 395 20.98 -8.00 9.53
C LEU A 395 20.64 -8.58 10.91
N ASP A 396 21.56 -9.36 11.48
CA ASP A 396 21.66 -9.61 12.93
C ASP A 396 22.67 -8.65 13.56
#